data_AF-A0A954WK20-F1
#
_entry.id   AF-A0A954WK20-F1
#
_cell.length_a   1.000
_cell.length_b   1.000
_cell.length_c   1.000
_cell.angle_alpha   90.00
_cell.angle_beta   90.00
_cell.angle_gamma   90.00
#
_symmetry.space_group_name_H-M   'P 1'
#
loop_
_entity.id
_entity.type
_entity.pdbx_description
1 polymer ?
#
loop_
_entity_poly.entity_id
_entity_poly.type
_entity_poly.pdbx_seq_one_letter_code
_entity_poly.pdbx_strand_id
1 'polypeptide(L)'
;MALFSRQAILSRLRDKVAAGQPIIGGGAGTGISAKMSEAGGIDLLVIYNSGRFRMAGRGSLSGMMPYGDANAIVMEMAREVIPVVPRTPVLAGVCGT
;
A
#
# COMPACT_ATOMS: atom_id res chain seq x y z
N MET A 1 12.69 -10.82 4.65
CA MET A 1 11.45 -10.04 4.46
C MET A 1 10.72 -10.02 5.79
N ALA A 2 10.34 -8.85 6.32
CA ALA A 2 9.70 -8.80 7.64
C ALA A 2 8.28 -9.35 7.54
N LEU A 3 8.06 -10.53 8.11
CA LEU A 3 6.74 -11.13 8.24
C LEU A 3 6.09 -10.56 9.51
N PHE A 4 5.12 -9.67 9.32
CA PHE A 4 4.31 -9.16 10.43
C PHE A 4 3.12 -10.09 10.66
N SER A 5 2.88 -10.49 11.91
CA SER A 5 1.61 -11.12 12.25
C SER A 5 0.50 -10.06 12.26
N ARG A 6 -0.72 -10.47 11.90
CA ARG A 6 -1.90 -9.59 12.02
C ARG A 6 -2.04 -9.01 13.43
N GLN A 7 -1.76 -9.82 14.45
CA GLN A 7 -1.85 -9.40 15.84
C GLN A 7 -0.82 -8.32 16.18
N ALA A 8 0.42 -8.44 15.69
CA ALA A 8 1.46 -7.43 15.89
C ALA A 8 1.12 -6.10 15.22
N ILE A 9 0.60 -6.14 13.98
CA ILE A 9 0.13 -4.93 13.29
C ILE A 9 -0.99 -4.26 14.10
N LEU A 10 -2.00 -5.03 14.50
CA LEU A 10 -3.14 -4.49 15.26
C LEU A 10 -2.74 -3.93 16.62
N SER A 11 -1.79 -4.56 17.32
CA SER A 11 -1.26 -4.02 18.58
C SER A 11 -0.67 -2.64 18.35
N ARG A 12 0.29 -2.51 17.41
CA ARG A 12 0.94 -1.23 17.09
C ARG A 12 -0.04 -0.12 16.74
N LEU A 13 -1.07 -0.44 15.96
CA LEU A 13 -2.11 0.52 15.59
C LEU A 13 -2.98 0.94 16.79
N ARG A 14 -3.38 0.00 17.64
CA ARG A 14 -4.16 0.28 18.85
C ARG A 14 -3.38 1.08 19.88
N ASP A 15 -2.08 0.80 20.04
CA ASP A 15 -1.19 1.55 20.93
C ASP A 15 -1.11 3.02 20.51
N LYS A 16 -1.06 3.28 19.19
CA LYS A 16 -1.10 4.64 18.63
C LYS A 16 -2.39 5.37 18.98
N VAL A 17 -3.53 4.70 18.82
CA VAL A 17 -4.85 5.25 19.16
C VAL A 17 -4.96 5.52 20.66
N ALA A 18 -4.48 4.59 21.51
CA ALA A 18 -4.45 4.76 22.96
C ALA A 18 -3.58 5.96 23.39
N ALA A 19 -2.52 6.25 22.64
CA ALA A 19 -1.68 7.44 22.82
C ALA A 19 -2.27 8.73 22.23
N GLY A 20 -3.51 8.72 21.71
CA GLY A 20 -4.16 9.87 21.09
C GLY A 20 -3.55 10.29 19.74
N GLN A 21 -2.80 9.40 19.08
CA GLN A 21 -2.16 9.66 17.81
C GLN A 21 -2.97 9.06 16.64
N PRO A 22 -3.09 9.77 15.50
CA PRO A 22 -3.83 9.27 14.35
C PRO A 22 -3.09 8.13 13.66
N ILE A 23 -3.87 7.22 13.07
CA ILE A 23 -3.37 6.21 12.13
C ILE A 23 -3.44 6.78 10.71
N ILE A 24 -2.31 6.76 10.01
CA ILE A 24 -2.14 7.26 8.66
C ILE A 24 -1.85 6.08 7.72
N GLY A 25 -2.77 5.83 6.80
CA GLY A 25 -2.61 4.89 5.69
C GLY A 25 -2.35 5.63 4.38
N GLY A 26 -1.57 5.04 3.48
CA GLY A 26 -1.25 5.64 2.18
C GLY A 26 -1.36 4.66 1.02
N GLY A 27 -1.71 5.19 -0.15
CA GLY A 27 -1.68 4.45 -1.41
C GLY A 27 -0.35 4.66 -2.14
N ALA A 28 0.37 3.58 -2.46
CA ALA A 28 1.61 3.66 -3.23
C ALA A 28 1.41 3.12 -4.65
N GLY A 29 1.71 3.95 -5.65
CA GLY A 29 1.65 3.57 -7.07
C GLY A 29 2.99 3.13 -7.67
N THR A 30 4.09 3.37 -6.96
CA THR A 30 5.47 3.02 -7.35
C THR A 30 6.30 2.67 -6.11
N GLY A 31 7.44 2.01 -6.32
CA GLY A 31 8.41 1.74 -5.24
C GLY A 31 8.95 3.00 -4.56
N ILE A 32 9.20 4.10 -5.30
CA ILE A 32 9.68 5.35 -4.70
C ILE A 32 8.62 6.02 -3.82
N SER A 33 7.34 5.99 -4.24
CA SER A 33 6.23 6.45 -3.38
C SER A 33 6.20 5.68 -2.06
N ALA A 34 6.30 4.34 -2.13
CA ALA A 34 6.30 3.50 -0.94
C ALA A 34 7.49 3.78 -0.02
N LYS A 35 8.70 3.87 -0.58
CA LYS A 35 9.94 4.16 0.17
C LYS A 35 9.86 5.51 0.90
N MET A 36 9.37 6.54 0.24
CA MET A 36 9.22 7.87 0.85
C MET A 36 8.10 7.89 1.90
N SER A 37 7.00 7.15 1.70
CA SER A 37 5.97 7.00 2.72
C SER A 37 6.48 6.28 3.97
N GLU A 38 7.28 5.21 3.84
CA GLU A 38 7.91 4.57 4.99
C GLU A 38 8.90 5.52 5.69
N ALA A 39 9.70 6.27 4.95
CA ALA A 39 10.61 7.28 5.51
C ALA A 39 9.85 8.38 6.28
N GLY A 40 8.64 8.72 5.84
CA GLY A 40 7.73 9.65 6.52
C GLY A 40 6.97 9.06 7.72
N GLY A 41 7.21 7.79 8.09
CA GLY A 41 6.58 7.17 9.25
C GLY A 41 5.14 6.73 9.05
N ILE A 42 4.75 6.37 7.82
CA ILE A 42 3.40 5.87 7.54
C ILE A 42 3.10 4.55 8.28
N ASP A 43 1.87 4.39 8.77
CA ASP A 43 1.53 3.21 9.59
C ASP A 43 1.27 1.95 8.76
N LEU A 44 0.70 2.14 7.57
CA LEU A 44 0.37 1.08 6.62
C LEU A 44 0.29 1.62 5.18
N LEU A 45 0.56 0.73 4.23
CA LEU A 45 0.50 1.01 2.79
C LEU A 45 -0.53 0.12 2.10
N VAL A 46 -1.16 0.64 1.06
CA VAL A 46 -1.99 -0.14 0.14
C VAL A 46 -1.49 0.05 -1.29
N ILE A 47 -1.38 -1.04 -2.04
CA ILE A 47 -1.00 -1.02 -3.47
C ILE A 47 -2.12 -1.59 -4.33
N TYR A 48 -2.39 -0.95 -5.46
CA TYR A 48 -3.44 -1.33 -6.43
C TYR A 48 -3.25 -0.59 -7.76
N ASN A 49 -3.91 -1.07 -8.81
CA ASN A 49 -3.79 -0.56 -10.18
C ASN A 49 -4.05 0.95 -10.33
N SER A 50 -5.08 1.53 -9.68
CA SER A 50 -5.31 2.98 -9.71
C SER A 50 -4.11 3.76 -9.15
N GLY A 51 -3.36 3.20 -8.20
CA GLY A 51 -2.09 3.79 -7.73
C GLY A 51 -1.09 3.91 -8.88
N ARG A 52 -0.84 2.82 -9.61
CA ARG A 52 0.05 2.82 -10.79
C ARG A 52 -0.44 3.78 -11.87
N PHE A 53 -1.74 3.80 -12.15
CA PHE A 53 -2.34 4.70 -13.15
C PHE A 53 -2.23 6.17 -12.78
N ARG A 54 -2.43 6.54 -11.50
CA ARG A 54 -2.16 7.91 -11.03
C ARG A 54 -0.71 8.32 -11.27
N MET A 55 0.22 7.44 -10.97
CA MET A 55 1.65 7.70 -11.17
C MET A 55 2.05 7.77 -12.65
N ALA A 56 1.22 7.24 -13.55
CA ALA A 56 1.32 7.41 -15.00
C ALA A 56 0.58 8.65 -15.53
N GLY A 57 0.05 9.52 -14.67
CA GLY A 57 -0.70 10.71 -15.07
C GLY A 57 -2.11 10.40 -15.60
N ARG A 58 -2.78 9.39 -15.06
CA ARG A 58 -4.19 9.04 -15.37
C ARG A 58 -5.10 9.26 -14.17
N GLY A 59 -6.39 9.40 -14.43
CA GLY A 59 -7.39 9.58 -13.38
C GLY A 59 -7.56 8.32 -12.51
N SER A 60 -7.96 8.50 -11.25
CA SER A 60 -8.14 7.38 -10.31
C SER A 60 -9.13 6.33 -10.80
N LEU A 61 -10.17 6.74 -11.54
CA LEU A 61 -11.20 5.85 -12.07
C LEU A 61 -10.68 4.96 -13.21
N SER A 62 -9.49 5.21 -13.76
CA SER A 62 -8.88 4.31 -14.76
C SER A 62 -8.67 2.90 -14.22
N GLY A 63 -8.54 2.71 -12.90
CA GLY A 63 -8.44 1.38 -12.29
C GLY A 63 -9.73 0.57 -12.30
N MET A 64 -10.87 1.19 -12.60
CA MET A 64 -12.17 0.56 -12.72
C MET A 64 -12.56 0.25 -14.17
N MET A 65 -11.73 0.66 -15.13
CA MET A 65 -11.98 0.51 -16.56
C MET A 65 -11.25 -0.73 -17.10
N PRO A 66 -11.65 -1.28 -18.26
CA PRO A 66 -11.04 -2.48 -18.84
C PRO A 66 -9.68 -2.18 -19.50
N TYR A 67 -8.76 -1.56 -18.76
CA TYR A 67 -7.41 -1.22 -19.21
C TYR A 67 -6.34 -2.23 -18.76
N GLY A 68 -6.73 -3.22 -17.96
CA GLY A 68 -5.86 -4.32 -17.52
C GLY A 68 -6.47 -5.09 -16.36
N ASP A 69 -5.93 -6.29 -16.11
CA ASP A 69 -6.31 -7.11 -14.96
C ASP A 69 -5.74 -6.50 -13.67
N ALA A 70 -6.62 -6.04 -12.78
CA ALA A 70 -6.25 -5.41 -11.51
C ALA A 70 -5.45 -6.35 -10.58
N ASN A 71 -5.81 -7.63 -10.54
CA ASN A 71 -5.19 -8.63 -9.68
C ASN A 71 -3.81 -9.03 -10.23
N ALA A 72 -3.65 -9.12 -11.55
CA ALA A 72 -2.33 -9.30 -12.16
C ALA A 72 -1.42 -8.07 -11.90
N ILE A 73 -1.93 -6.86 -12.10
CA ILE A 73 -1.17 -5.62 -11.90
C ILE A 73 -0.70 -5.49 -10.45
N VAL A 74 -1.53 -5.78 -9.44
CA VAL A 74 -1.09 -5.67 -8.04
C VAL A 74 0.01 -6.67 -7.70
N MET A 75 0.00 -7.87 -8.31
CA MET A 75 1.06 -8.86 -8.16
C MET A 75 2.39 -8.40 -8.80
N GLU A 76 2.34 -7.68 -9.91
CA GLU A 76 3.53 -7.02 -10.47
C GLU A 76 4.05 -5.91 -9.56
N MET A 77 3.15 -5.03 -9.09
CA MET A 77 3.50 -3.93 -8.18
C MET A 77 4.15 -4.43 -6.88
N ALA A 78 3.76 -5.60 -6.38
CA ALA A 78 4.38 -6.19 -5.20
C ALA A 78 5.90 -6.36 -5.34
N ARG A 79 6.40 -6.68 -6.54
CA ARG A 79 7.85 -6.80 -6.83
C ARG A 79 8.58 -5.46 -6.75
N GLU A 80 7.91 -4.36 -7.04
CA GLU A 80 8.46 -3.01 -6.98
C GLU A 80 8.43 -2.43 -5.56
N VAL A 81 7.41 -2.81 -4.78
CA VAL A 81 7.11 -2.16 -3.49
C VAL A 81 7.70 -2.93 -2.31
N ILE A 82 7.40 -4.23 -2.17
CA ILE A 82 7.76 -4.99 -0.95
C ILE A 82 9.26 -4.95 -0.63
N PRO A 83 10.19 -5.06 -1.61
CA PRO A 83 11.62 -5.02 -1.31
C PRO A 83 12.14 -3.69 -0.74
N VAL A 84 11.41 -2.59 -0.94
CA VAL A 84 11.85 -1.23 -0.56
C VAL A 84 11.14 -0.67 0.69
N VAL A 85 10.23 -1.44 1.31
CA VAL A 85 9.52 -1.06 2.56
C VAL A 85 9.62 -2.17 3.62
N PRO A 86 10.79 -2.35 4.26
CA PRO A 86 11.01 -3.46 5.19
C PRO A 86 10.28 -3.38 6.53
N ARG A 87 9.70 -2.22 6.91
CA ARG A 87 9.18 -1.95 8.26
C ARG A 87 7.69 -1.63 8.30
N THR A 88 7.10 -1.35 7.14
CA THR A 88 5.68 -0.97 7.02
C THR A 88 4.87 -2.11 6.38
N PRO A 89 3.73 -2.51 6.97
CA PRO A 89 2.85 -3.51 6.38
C PRO A 89 2.24 -2.99 5.08
N VAL A 90 2.26 -3.82 4.03
CA VAL A 90 1.71 -3.52 2.70
C VAL A 90 0.49 -4.42 2.46
N LEU A 91 -0.63 -3.80 2.12
CA LEU A 91 -1.89 -4.45 1.78
C LEU A 91 -2.09 -4.42 0.26
N ALA A 92 -2.58 -5.52 -0.31
CA ALA A 92 -2.98 -5.57 -1.71
C ALA A 92 -4.45 -5.13 -1.86
N GLY A 93 -4.74 -4.21 -2.78
CA GLY A 93 -6.10 -3.97 -3.24
C GLY A 93 -6.52 -5.07 -4.21
N VAL A 94 -7.60 -5.77 -3.89
CA VAL A 94 -8.08 -6.95 -4.63
C VAL A 94 -9.37 -6.61 -5.36
N CYS A 95 -9.44 -6.93 -6.66
CA CYS A 95 -10.70 -6.93 -7.41
C CYS A 95 -11.43 -8.23 -7.14
N GLY A 96 -12.57 -8.15 -6.45
CA GLY A 96 -13.34 -9.32 -5.96
C GLY A 96 -14.50 -9.78 -6.85
N THR A 97 -14.69 -9.12 -7.98
CA THR A 97 -15.70 -9.44 -9.01
C THR A 97 -15.00 -9.86 -10.28
#